data_AF-J6HWY9-F1
#
_entry.id   AF-J6HWY9-F1
#
_cell.length_a   1.000
_cell.length_b   1.000
_cell.length_c   1.000
_cell.angle_alpha   90.00
_cell.angle_beta   90.00
_cell.angle_gamma   90.00
#
_symmetry.space_group_name_H-M   'P 1'
#
loop_
_entity.id
_entity.type
_entity.pdbx_description
1 polymer ?
#
loop_
_entity_poly.entity_id
_entity_poly.type
_entity_poly.pdbx_seq_one_letter_code
_entity_poly.pdbx_strand_id
1 'polypeptide(L)'
;MKTIVLISCAKEKKEEPEKVKAAELYISDLFEKSLTYAKQLTTPENIYILSGKYHLLPLDEEIETYNVFLGDKPKAERMQWGEVVKAQLSKVADLQKDKFIILAGEDYVEPLKEDLKNMALPLKGLRSGERLKSLKESIEKNQNETKMILDLHKLFHNEKLTRYTYPFEGQESHIPTNGIYIMFEEGETFQGLDRIVRVGTHDGDGNLYKRLKEHYVNENKDRSIFLKRVGSAILAKNKDPYLDVWEVDTTTPENKNKVQAQLNPAHEQQITQQAVAHIRNKISFVVFEVETKEERLRLEKKIIATLSKAAKNGFIKPSQDWLGNFSPDPKVRQSGLWQSQHLDGDPLTPEEFDKLKQIVLS
;
A
#
# COMPACT_ATOMS: atom_id res chain seq x y z
N MET A 1 11.79 2.24 -3.96
CA MET A 1 11.45 3.25 -4.98
C MET A 1 10.62 4.32 -4.30
N LYS A 2 11.15 5.53 -4.17
CA LYS A 2 10.41 6.69 -3.65
C LYS A 2 9.49 7.25 -4.73
N THR A 3 8.43 7.92 -4.30
CA THR A 3 7.62 8.78 -5.16
C THR A 3 7.92 10.22 -4.77
N ILE A 4 8.59 10.95 -5.65
CA ILE A 4 8.87 12.37 -5.53
C ILE A 4 7.78 13.15 -6.26
N VAL A 5 7.17 14.13 -5.59
CA VAL A 5 6.16 14.99 -6.21
C VAL A 5 6.70 16.41 -6.32
N LEU A 6 6.68 16.96 -7.52
CA LEU A 6 7.16 18.31 -7.84
C LEU A 6 5.98 19.21 -8.15
N ILE A 7 5.81 20.30 -7.40
CA ILE A 7 4.71 21.26 -7.58
C ILE A 7 5.27 22.61 -8.05
N SER A 8 4.62 23.28 -9.00
CA SER A 8 5.07 24.62 -9.43
C SER A 8 4.80 25.66 -8.36
N CYS A 9 5.72 26.61 -8.16
CA CYS A 9 5.48 27.81 -7.36
C CYS A 9 4.33 28.67 -7.94
N ALA A 10 3.68 29.50 -7.11
CA ALA A 10 2.63 30.42 -7.55
C ALA A 10 3.09 31.88 -7.60
N LYS A 11 2.38 32.68 -8.39
CA LYS A 11 2.54 34.14 -8.41
C LYS A 11 2.01 34.76 -7.11
N GLU A 12 0.79 34.39 -6.73
CA GLU A 12 0.12 34.82 -5.49
C GLU A 12 0.85 34.29 -4.26
N LYS A 13 1.25 35.20 -3.36
CA LYS A 13 2.01 34.94 -2.14
C LYS A 13 1.45 35.77 -0.99
N LYS A 14 1.71 35.36 0.25
CA LYS A 14 1.46 36.22 1.42
C LYS A 14 2.25 37.53 1.31
N GLU A 15 1.62 38.63 1.70
CA GLU A 15 2.29 39.93 1.84
C GLU A 15 3.27 39.88 3.03
N GLU A 16 4.51 40.29 2.79
CA GLU A 16 5.56 40.58 3.80
C GLU A 16 5.80 39.57 4.95
N PRO A 17 6.28 38.34 4.68
CA PRO A 17 7.11 37.63 5.66
C PRO A 17 8.62 37.89 5.43
N GLU A 18 9.34 38.30 6.49
CA GLU A 18 10.82 38.36 6.50
C GLU A 18 11.41 36.99 6.08
N LYS A 19 10.89 35.90 6.64
CA LYS A 19 11.05 34.51 6.15
C LYS A 19 9.82 33.70 6.50
N VAL A 20 9.39 32.83 5.59
CA VAL A 20 8.29 31.88 5.83
C VAL A 20 8.61 30.54 5.18
N LYS A 21 8.05 29.45 5.71
CA LYS A 21 8.15 28.13 5.09
C LYS A 21 7.61 28.17 3.65
N ALA A 22 8.32 27.53 2.72
CA ALA A 22 7.96 27.54 1.31
C ALA A 22 6.53 27.05 1.05
N ALA A 23 6.05 26.05 1.80
CA ALA A 23 4.68 25.54 1.70
C ALA A 23 3.59 26.55 2.12
N GLU A 24 3.95 27.56 2.91
CA GLU A 24 3.03 28.56 3.45
C GLU A 24 3.12 29.91 2.73
N LEU A 25 4.12 30.08 1.87
CA LEU A 25 4.34 31.31 1.10
C LEU A 25 3.26 31.52 0.04
N TYR A 26 2.94 30.47 -0.72
CA TYR A 26 2.07 30.53 -1.89
C TYR A 26 0.61 30.26 -1.50
N ILE A 27 -0.30 31.10 -2.00
CA ILE A 27 -1.71 31.12 -1.57
C ILE A 27 -2.72 30.91 -2.70
N SER A 28 -2.27 30.64 -3.93
CA SER A 28 -3.21 30.42 -5.03
C SER A 28 -3.95 29.08 -4.89
N ASP A 29 -5.23 29.02 -5.31
CA ASP A 29 -6.04 27.79 -5.26
C ASP A 29 -5.35 26.64 -6.01
N LEU A 30 -4.70 26.94 -7.15
CA LEU A 30 -3.95 25.92 -7.90
C LEU A 30 -2.77 25.35 -7.11
N PHE A 31 -2.03 26.18 -6.38
CA PHE A 31 -0.94 25.72 -5.53
C PHE A 31 -1.46 24.90 -4.36
N GLU A 32 -2.47 25.39 -3.65
CA GLU A 32 -3.06 24.70 -2.50
C GLU A 32 -3.62 23.32 -2.90
N LYS A 33 -4.33 23.23 -4.04
CA LYS A 33 -4.81 21.93 -4.55
C LYS A 33 -3.67 21.04 -5.04
N SER A 34 -2.64 21.58 -5.66
CA SER A 34 -1.46 20.79 -6.05
C SER A 34 -0.75 20.21 -4.84
N LEU A 35 -0.57 21.00 -3.78
CA LEU A 35 0.03 20.56 -2.52
C LEU A 35 -0.86 19.55 -1.79
N THR A 36 -2.18 19.78 -1.77
CA THR A 36 -3.15 18.84 -1.18
C THR A 36 -3.10 17.49 -1.89
N TYR A 37 -3.12 17.50 -3.23
CA TYR A 37 -3.01 16.28 -4.02
C TYR A 37 -1.63 15.61 -3.84
N ALA A 38 -0.55 16.37 -3.81
CA ALA A 38 0.80 15.83 -3.56
C ALA A 38 0.91 15.09 -2.22
N LYS A 39 0.30 15.63 -1.16
CA LYS A 39 0.25 15.01 0.18
C LYS A 39 -0.56 13.70 0.21
N GLN A 40 -1.46 13.48 -0.75
CA GLN A 40 -2.16 12.19 -0.89
C GLN A 40 -1.31 11.12 -1.60
N LEU A 41 -0.26 11.52 -2.32
CA LEU A 41 0.57 10.62 -3.14
C LEU A 41 1.85 10.17 -2.44
N THR A 42 2.39 10.97 -1.52
CA THR A 42 3.65 10.71 -0.85
C THR A 42 3.75 11.44 0.50
N THR A 43 4.82 11.17 1.25
CA THR A 43 5.09 11.85 2.52
C THR A 43 5.65 13.26 2.29
N PRO A 44 5.46 14.22 3.21
CA PRO A 44 5.88 15.61 3.02
C PRO A 44 7.36 15.80 2.62
N GLU A 45 8.26 14.93 3.07
CA GLU A 45 9.71 14.97 2.82
C GLU A 45 10.08 14.62 1.37
N ASN A 46 9.12 14.05 0.62
CA ASN A 46 9.26 13.71 -0.79
C ASN A 46 8.51 14.68 -1.70
N ILE A 47 8.03 15.81 -1.17
CA ILE A 47 7.33 16.85 -1.93
C ILE A 47 8.24 18.08 -2.03
N TYR A 48 8.45 18.58 -3.24
CA TYR A 48 9.29 19.75 -3.49
C TYR A 48 8.59 20.78 -4.36
N ILE A 49 8.86 22.05 -4.11
CA ILE A 49 8.35 23.18 -4.89
C ILE A 49 9.41 23.57 -5.93
N LEU A 50 9.01 23.59 -7.20
CA LEU A 50 9.81 24.13 -8.30
C LEU A 50 9.68 25.66 -8.31
N SER A 51 10.72 26.32 -7.81
CA SER A 51 10.84 27.77 -7.68
C SER A 51 11.70 28.35 -8.80
N GLY A 52 11.21 29.40 -9.47
CA GLY A 52 12.00 30.15 -10.45
C GLY A 52 13.27 30.83 -9.87
N LYS A 53 13.31 31.10 -8.56
CA LYS A 53 14.47 31.72 -7.87
C LYS A 53 15.33 30.67 -7.14
N TYR A 54 14.69 29.83 -6.34
CA TYR A 54 15.36 28.92 -5.42
C TYR A 54 15.50 27.49 -5.98
N HIS A 55 15.05 27.24 -7.21
CA HIS A 55 15.14 25.95 -7.89
C HIS A 55 14.29 24.87 -7.20
N LEU A 56 14.88 23.96 -6.43
CA LEU A 56 14.19 22.90 -5.70
C LEU A 56 14.06 23.27 -4.21
N LEU A 57 12.83 23.44 -3.73
CA LEU A 57 12.55 23.79 -2.33
C LEU A 57 11.84 22.64 -1.59
N PRO A 58 12.37 22.18 -0.45
CA PRO A 58 11.60 21.45 0.55
C PRO A 58 10.39 22.27 1.04
N LEU A 59 9.35 21.60 1.53
CA LEU A 59 8.13 22.27 2.02
C LEU A 59 8.37 23.17 3.25
N ASP A 60 9.32 22.78 4.09
CA ASP A 60 9.65 23.39 5.38
C ASP A 60 10.80 24.40 5.32
N GLU A 61 11.45 24.56 4.15
CA GLU A 61 12.52 25.54 3.94
C GLU A 61 12.01 26.97 4.14
N GLU A 62 12.69 27.75 4.98
CA GLU A 62 12.37 29.15 5.23
C GLU A 62 12.98 30.05 4.16
N ILE A 63 12.13 30.73 3.40
CA ILE A 63 12.54 31.59 2.27
C ILE A 63 11.96 32.99 2.38
N GLU A 64 12.69 33.95 1.83
CA GLU A 64 12.20 35.32 1.61
C GLU A 64 11.23 35.36 0.42
N THR A 65 10.28 36.29 0.49
CA THR A 65 9.38 36.60 -0.63
C THR A 65 10.18 36.99 -1.88
N TYR A 66 9.64 36.65 -3.05
CA TYR A 66 10.30 36.95 -4.32
C TYR A 66 9.29 36.98 -5.47
N ASN A 67 9.65 37.69 -6.54
CA ASN A 67 8.86 37.79 -7.74
C ASN A 67 9.68 37.40 -8.98
N VAL A 68 9.95 36.09 -9.11
CA VAL A 68 10.64 35.52 -10.28
C VAL A 68 9.75 34.44 -10.86
N PHE A 69 9.30 34.65 -12.10
CA PHE A 69 8.56 33.65 -12.87
C PHE A 69 9.48 33.00 -13.90
N LEU A 70 9.57 31.67 -13.87
CA LEU A 70 10.45 30.92 -14.77
C LEU A 70 10.03 31.05 -16.25
N GLY A 71 8.73 31.18 -16.52
CA GLY A 71 8.20 31.28 -17.90
C GLY A 71 8.61 32.57 -18.62
N ASP A 72 8.99 33.62 -17.90
CA ASP A 72 9.50 34.86 -18.49
C ASP A 72 10.96 34.74 -18.95
N LYS A 73 11.66 33.65 -18.57
CA LYS A 73 13.06 33.44 -18.91
C LYS A 73 13.24 32.84 -20.31
N PRO A 74 14.28 33.26 -21.06
CA PRO A 74 14.67 32.63 -22.31
C PRO A 74 14.89 31.12 -22.16
N LYS A 75 14.70 30.37 -23.24
CA LYS A 75 14.86 28.90 -23.23
C LYS A 75 16.23 28.47 -22.68
N ALA A 76 17.31 29.16 -23.05
CA ALA A 76 18.65 28.83 -22.57
C ALA A 76 18.78 28.94 -21.04
N GLU A 77 18.21 30.00 -20.44
CA GLU A 77 18.18 30.16 -18.98
C GLU A 77 17.29 29.10 -18.30
N ARG A 78 16.15 28.74 -18.91
CA ARG A 78 15.30 27.64 -18.40
C ARG A 78 16.04 26.30 -18.39
N MET A 79 16.86 26.02 -19.41
CA MET A 79 17.69 24.82 -19.44
C MET A 79 18.76 24.85 -18.33
N GLN A 80 19.43 25.99 -18.11
CA GLN A 80 20.40 26.14 -17.02
C GLN A 80 19.76 25.98 -15.65
N TRP A 81 18.56 26.54 -15.45
CA TRP A 81 17.75 26.32 -14.25
C TRP A 81 17.46 24.82 -14.03
N GLY A 82 17.16 24.09 -15.11
CA GLY A 82 16.95 22.64 -15.07
C GLY A 82 18.16 21.87 -14.58
N GLU A 83 19.38 22.24 -15.02
CA GLU A 83 20.62 21.61 -14.54
C GLU A 83 20.80 21.75 -13.02
N VAL A 84 20.49 22.91 -12.46
CA VAL A 84 20.56 23.15 -11.02
C VAL A 84 19.54 22.28 -10.27
N VAL A 85 18.29 22.24 -10.75
CA VAL A 85 17.24 21.41 -10.15
C VAL A 85 17.61 19.93 -10.19
N LYS A 86 18.16 19.44 -11.31
CA LYS A 86 18.61 18.05 -11.44
C LYS A 86 19.73 17.72 -10.46
N ALA A 87 20.70 18.62 -10.31
CA ALA A 87 21.79 18.47 -9.34
C ALA A 87 21.30 18.50 -7.88
N GLN A 88 20.19 19.17 -7.59
CA GLN A 88 19.54 19.14 -6.28
C GLN A 88 18.73 17.85 -6.09
N LEU A 89 17.96 17.43 -7.10
CA LEU A 89 17.17 16.20 -7.06
C LEU A 89 18.02 14.95 -6.86
N SER A 90 19.19 14.86 -7.50
CA SER A 90 20.10 13.72 -7.38
C SER A 90 20.65 13.51 -5.96
N LYS A 91 20.55 14.53 -5.09
CA LYS A 91 20.93 14.43 -3.67
C LYS A 91 19.85 13.79 -2.81
N VAL A 92 18.59 13.80 -3.25
CA VAL A 92 17.43 13.36 -2.45
C VAL A 92 16.70 12.15 -3.04
N ALA A 93 16.92 11.88 -4.34
CA ALA A 93 16.26 10.81 -5.09
C ALA A 93 17.20 10.17 -6.14
N ASP A 94 16.95 8.89 -6.44
CA ASP A 94 17.60 8.18 -7.54
C ASP A 94 16.86 8.51 -8.85
N LEU A 95 17.45 9.34 -9.71
CA LEU A 95 16.81 9.83 -10.96
C LEU A 95 16.45 8.69 -11.94
N GLN A 96 17.09 7.53 -11.81
CA GLN A 96 16.89 6.38 -12.69
C GLN A 96 15.88 5.37 -12.13
N LYS A 97 15.75 5.28 -10.80
CA LYS A 97 14.87 4.30 -10.14
C LYS A 97 13.61 4.91 -9.55
N ASP A 98 13.69 6.10 -8.97
CA ASP A 98 12.56 6.72 -8.27
C ASP A 98 11.52 7.27 -9.26
N LYS A 99 10.27 7.39 -8.79
CA LYS A 99 9.14 7.89 -9.57
C LYS A 99 9.00 9.39 -9.34
N PHE A 100 8.82 10.16 -10.42
CA PHE A 100 8.62 11.61 -10.37
C PHE A 100 7.24 11.96 -10.88
N ILE A 101 6.42 12.63 -10.06
CA ILE A 101 5.11 13.15 -10.44
C ILE A 101 5.21 14.66 -10.49
N ILE A 102 5.08 15.25 -11.68
CA ILE A 102 5.23 16.71 -11.85
C ILE A 102 3.85 17.34 -12.05
N LEU A 103 3.45 18.19 -11.10
CA LEU A 103 2.23 18.99 -11.10
C LEU A 103 2.55 20.43 -11.50
N ALA A 104 3.33 20.60 -12.57
CA ALA A 104 3.80 21.88 -13.08
C ALA A 104 3.53 22.03 -14.59
N GLY A 105 3.63 23.26 -15.09
CA GLY A 105 3.52 23.55 -16.52
C GLY A 105 4.76 23.19 -17.33
N GLU A 106 4.63 23.22 -18.67
CA GLU A 106 5.69 22.80 -19.59
C GLU A 106 7.01 23.56 -19.40
N ASP A 107 6.96 24.84 -19.01
CA ASP A 107 8.17 25.64 -18.72
C ASP A 107 9.06 25.06 -17.63
N TYR A 108 8.47 24.32 -16.69
CA TYR A 108 9.19 23.61 -15.63
C TYR A 108 9.54 22.17 -16.01
N VAL A 109 8.76 21.55 -16.89
CA VAL A 109 8.93 20.14 -17.30
C VAL A 109 10.00 20.01 -18.38
N GLU A 110 10.02 20.91 -19.37
CA GLU A 110 10.95 20.86 -20.51
C GLU A 110 12.42 20.74 -20.08
N PRO A 111 12.92 21.48 -19.07
CA PRO A 111 14.31 21.38 -18.62
C PRO A 111 14.67 20.10 -17.84
N LEU A 112 13.67 19.30 -17.43
CA LEU A 112 13.87 18.14 -16.55
C LEU A 112 13.63 16.80 -17.26
N LYS A 113 12.92 16.80 -18.38
CA LYS A 113 12.33 15.58 -18.98
C LYS A 113 13.34 14.53 -19.47
N GLU A 114 14.56 14.92 -19.85
CA GLU A 114 15.54 14.00 -20.44
C GLU A 114 16.24 13.13 -19.37
N ASP A 115 16.29 13.58 -18.12
CA ASP A 115 17.05 12.92 -17.05
C ASP A 115 16.19 12.15 -16.06
N LEU A 116 14.89 12.44 -16.01
CA LEU A 116 13.94 11.79 -15.10
C LEU A 116 13.29 10.58 -15.77
N LYS A 117 13.81 9.38 -15.49
CA LYS A 117 13.40 8.16 -16.21
C LYS A 117 11.95 7.75 -15.97
N ASN A 118 11.46 7.84 -14.73
CA ASN A 118 10.12 7.37 -14.35
C ASN A 118 9.18 8.55 -14.06
N MET A 119 9.00 9.41 -15.05
CA MET A 119 8.20 10.63 -14.94
C MET A 119 6.72 10.41 -15.29
N ALA A 120 5.82 10.96 -14.47
CA ALA A 120 4.39 11.07 -14.73
C ALA A 120 3.98 12.53 -14.75
N LEU A 121 3.16 12.91 -15.74
CA LEU A 121 2.69 14.29 -15.96
C LEU A 121 1.15 14.32 -15.95
N PRO A 122 0.49 14.23 -14.77
CA PRO A 122 -0.98 14.12 -14.69
C PRO A 122 -1.74 15.32 -15.28
N LEU A 123 -1.08 16.48 -15.33
CA LEU A 123 -1.66 17.75 -15.74
C LEU A 123 -1.21 18.21 -17.14
N LYS A 124 -0.56 17.32 -17.91
CA LYS A 124 -0.02 17.64 -19.24
C LYS A 124 -1.13 18.09 -20.19
N GLY A 125 -0.89 19.17 -20.93
CA GLY A 125 -1.82 19.70 -21.93
C GLY A 125 -3.02 20.47 -21.36
N LEU A 126 -3.24 20.44 -20.05
CA LEU A 126 -4.34 21.17 -19.41
C LEU A 126 -3.97 22.64 -19.18
N ARG A 127 -4.92 23.54 -19.45
CA ARG A 127 -4.87 24.96 -19.08
C ARG A 127 -5.09 25.13 -17.57
N SER A 128 -4.77 26.31 -17.03
CA SER A 128 -4.80 26.57 -15.58
C SER A 128 -6.14 26.18 -14.91
N GLY A 129 -7.28 26.59 -15.48
CA GLY A 129 -8.60 26.22 -14.96
C GLY A 129 -8.93 24.73 -15.05
N GLU A 130 -8.48 24.07 -16.12
CA GLU A 130 -8.66 22.62 -16.31
C GLU A 130 -7.81 21.80 -15.33
N ARG A 131 -6.58 22.26 -15.05
CA ARG A 131 -5.71 21.68 -14.01
C ARG A 131 -6.38 21.73 -12.66
N LEU A 132 -6.94 22.89 -12.31
CA LEU A 132 -7.63 23.07 -11.03
C LEU A 132 -8.83 22.13 -10.90
N LYS A 133 -9.65 22.01 -11.95
CA LYS A 133 -10.77 21.06 -11.99
C LYS A 133 -10.29 19.62 -11.82
N SER A 134 -9.29 19.20 -12.60
CA SER A 134 -8.74 17.84 -12.55
C SER A 134 -8.14 17.50 -11.17
N LEU A 135 -7.46 18.45 -10.52
CA LEU A 135 -6.95 18.29 -9.17
C LEU A 135 -8.09 18.12 -8.16
N LYS A 136 -9.15 18.94 -8.22
CA LYS A 136 -10.31 18.83 -7.33
C LYS A 136 -10.97 17.46 -7.45
N GLU A 137 -11.24 17.00 -8.68
CA GLU A 137 -11.81 15.68 -8.96
C GLU A 137 -10.90 14.55 -8.45
N SER A 138 -9.58 14.67 -8.63
CA SER A 138 -8.61 13.66 -8.17
C SER A 138 -8.53 13.61 -6.64
N ILE A 139 -8.54 14.77 -5.97
CA ILE A 139 -8.54 14.88 -4.50
C ILE A 139 -9.80 14.24 -3.93
N GLU A 140 -10.96 14.58 -4.47
CA GLU A 140 -12.26 14.06 -4.03
C GLU A 140 -12.33 12.54 -4.24
N LYS A 141 -11.89 12.06 -5.41
CA LYS A 141 -11.81 10.62 -5.68
C LYS A 141 -10.92 9.92 -4.67
N ASN A 142 -9.72 10.42 -4.41
CA ASN A 142 -8.80 9.83 -3.44
C ASN A 142 -9.36 9.85 -2.02
N GLN A 143 -10.07 10.92 -1.63
CA GLN A 143 -10.75 11.02 -0.34
C GLN A 143 -11.86 9.98 -0.22
N ASN A 144 -12.69 9.81 -1.25
CA ASN A 144 -13.76 8.82 -1.27
C ASN A 144 -13.20 7.38 -1.24
N GLU A 145 -12.15 7.09 -2.02
CA GLU A 145 -11.48 5.80 -1.98
C GLU A 145 -10.88 5.53 -0.59
N THR A 146 -10.15 6.50 -0.02
CA THR A 146 -9.57 6.38 1.34
C THR A 146 -10.65 6.19 2.40
N LYS A 147 -11.77 6.91 2.29
CA LYS A 147 -12.90 6.79 3.21
C LYS A 147 -13.49 5.39 3.19
N MET A 148 -13.73 4.81 2.02
CA MET A 148 -14.26 3.44 1.91
C MET A 148 -13.31 2.42 2.57
N ILE A 149 -12.00 2.58 2.39
CA ILE A 149 -11.00 1.72 3.03
C ILE A 149 -11.01 1.87 4.55
N LEU A 150 -11.09 3.09 5.05
CA LEU A 150 -11.19 3.36 6.49
C LEU A 150 -12.49 2.78 7.07
N ASP A 151 -13.62 2.97 6.39
CA ASP A 151 -14.91 2.44 6.81
C ASP A 151 -14.92 0.90 6.77
N LEU A 152 -14.23 0.27 5.83
CA LEU A 152 -14.00 -1.17 5.80
C LEU A 152 -13.18 -1.65 7.01
N HIS A 153 -12.12 -0.94 7.38
CA HIS A 153 -11.35 -1.27 8.59
C HIS A 153 -12.19 -1.10 9.86
N LYS A 154 -12.96 -0.01 9.96
CA LYS A 154 -13.88 0.23 11.08
C LYS A 154 -14.94 -0.85 11.18
N LEU A 155 -15.48 -1.31 10.04
CA LEU A 155 -16.47 -2.39 10.01
C LEU A 155 -15.94 -3.66 10.67
N PHE A 156 -14.68 -4.04 10.38
CA PHE A 156 -14.08 -5.24 10.98
C PHE A 156 -13.46 -5.02 12.37
N HIS A 157 -13.43 -3.78 12.85
CA HIS A 157 -13.15 -3.42 14.25
C HIS A 157 -14.43 -3.19 15.07
N ASN A 158 -15.61 -3.46 14.49
CA ASN A 158 -16.86 -3.24 15.18
C ASN A 158 -16.94 -4.14 16.43
N GLU A 159 -17.42 -3.57 17.53
CA GLU A 159 -17.54 -4.25 18.83
C GLU A 159 -18.47 -5.49 18.81
N LYS A 160 -19.35 -5.61 17.82
CA LYS A 160 -20.18 -6.80 17.61
C LYS A 160 -19.37 -8.01 17.12
N LEU A 161 -18.20 -7.80 16.54
CA LEU A 161 -17.34 -8.87 16.05
C LEU A 161 -16.36 -9.29 17.14
N THR A 162 -16.48 -10.54 17.60
CA THR A 162 -15.50 -11.12 18.51
C THR A 162 -14.14 -11.22 17.82
N ARG A 163 -13.13 -10.56 18.39
CA ARG A 163 -11.72 -10.68 17.98
C ARG A 163 -11.11 -11.89 18.66
N TYR A 164 -10.75 -12.89 17.87
CA TYR A 164 -10.10 -14.11 18.31
C TYR A 164 -8.57 -14.02 18.18
N THR A 165 -7.88 -14.69 19.10
CA THR A 165 -6.43 -14.93 19.09
C THR A 165 -6.17 -16.40 19.37
N TYR A 166 -4.96 -16.89 19.13
CA TYR A 166 -4.59 -18.24 19.59
C TYR A 166 -4.34 -18.23 21.11
N PRO A 167 -4.77 -19.26 21.86
CA PRO A 167 -5.61 -20.38 21.45
C PRO A 167 -7.10 -19.98 21.35
N PHE A 168 -7.81 -20.53 20.36
CA PHE A 168 -9.26 -20.34 20.19
C PHE A 168 -10.03 -21.66 20.20
N GLU A 169 -9.34 -22.78 20.43
CA GLU A 169 -9.95 -24.10 20.57
C GLU A 169 -11.00 -24.10 21.69
N GLY A 170 -12.15 -24.74 21.46
CA GLY A 170 -13.30 -24.71 22.39
C GLY A 170 -14.29 -23.58 22.12
N GLN A 171 -14.03 -22.69 21.15
CA GLN A 171 -14.93 -21.61 20.73
C GLN A 171 -15.80 -21.97 19.52
N GLU A 172 -15.95 -23.26 19.19
CA GLU A 172 -16.70 -23.76 18.04
C GLU A 172 -18.12 -23.18 17.97
N SER A 173 -18.80 -23.08 19.11
CA SER A 173 -20.19 -22.61 19.20
C SER A 173 -20.35 -21.11 18.93
N HIS A 174 -19.26 -20.34 18.97
CA HIS A 174 -19.26 -18.88 18.75
C HIS A 174 -18.74 -18.50 17.36
N ILE A 175 -18.27 -19.48 16.58
CA ILE A 175 -17.79 -19.28 15.21
C ILE A 175 -18.84 -19.84 14.26
N PRO A 176 -19.33 -19.06 13.28
CA PRO A 176 -20.32 -19.54 12.34
C PRO A 176 -19.78 -20.73 11.54
N THR A 177 -20.67 -21.64 11.14
CA THR A 177 -20.28 -22.83 10.37
C THR A 177 -19.73 -22.43 8.99
N ASN A 178 -20.30 -21.38 8.42
CA ASN A 178 -19.98 -20.80 7.13
C ASN A 178 -19.65 -19.31 7.27
N GLY A 179 -18.61 -18.82 6.58
CA GLY A 179 -18.29 -17.40 6.68
C GLY A 179 -16.94 -17.02 6.12
N ILE A 180 -16.57 -15.77 6.38
CA ILE A 180 -15.31 -15.16 5.98
C ILE A 180 -14.55 -14.76 7.24
N TYR A 181 -13.23 -14.98 7.23
CA TYR A 181 -12.34 -14.49 8.27
C TYR A 181 -11.50 -13.32 7.77
N ILE A 182 -11.29 -12.34 8.65
CA ILE A 182 -10.44 -11.16 8.44
C ILE A 182 -9.33 -11.21 9.48
N MET A 183 -8.08 -11.22 9.02
CA MET A 183 -6.89 -11.33 9.87
C MET A 183 -6.13 -10.01 9.93
N PHE A 184 -5.56 -9.77 11.10
CA PHE A 184 -4.78 -8.60 11.48
C PHE A 184 -3.48 -9.05 12.11
N GLU A 185 -2.42 -8.25 11.97
CA GLU A 185 -1.10 -8.55 12.52
C GLU A 185 -0.66 -7.47 13.50
N GLU A 186 -0.21 -7.88 14.68
CA GLU A 186 0.33 -6.98 15.70
C GLU A 186 1.46 -6.11 15.13
N GLY A 187 1.36 -4.79 15.36
CA GLY A 187 2.31 -3.79 14.85
C GLY A 187 1.96 -3.25 13.45
N GLU A 188 1.04 -3.88 12.73
CA GLU A 188 0.54 -3.37 11.46
C GLU A 188 -0.68 -2.47 11.69
N THR A 189 -0.57 -1.19 11.33
CA THR A 189 -1.64 -0.20 11.59
C THR A 189 -2.05 0.55 10.33
N PHE A 190 -3.28 1.03 10.32
CA PHE A 190 -3.83 1.93 9.30
C PHE A 190 -4.79 2.93 9.96
N GLN A 191 -4.45 4.22 9.94
CA GLN A 191 -5.29 5.30 10.48
C GLN A 191 -5.74 5.04 11.94
N GLY A 192 -4.85 4.49 12.77
CA GLY A 192 -5.12 4.18 14.19
C GLY A 192 -5.86 2.87 14.46
N LEU A 193 -6.18 2.10 13.42
CA LEU A 193 -6.76 0.76 13.53
C LEU A 193 -5.72 -0.31 13.17
N ASP A 194 -5.94 -1.56 13.56
CA ASP A 194 -5.11 -2.66 13.09
C ASP A 194 -5.32 -2.86 11.59
N ARG A 195 -4.22 -3.02 10.86
CA ARG A 195 -4.29 -3.20 9.41
C ARG A 195 -4.74 -4.62 9.09
N ILE A 196 -5.65 -4.75 8.14
CA ILE A 196 -6.03 -6.06 7.60
C ILE A 196 -4.85 -6.60 6.79
N VAL A 197 -4.37 -7.79 7.15
CA VAL A 197 -3.22 -8.45 6.50
C VAL A 197 -3.62 -9.68 5.67
N ARG A 198 -4.82 -10.22 5.90
CA ARG A 198 -5.31 -11.38 5.15
C ARG A 198 -6.83 -11.48 5.25
N VAL A 199 -7.44 -11.92 4.16
CA VAL A 199 -8.88 -12.19 4.06
C VAL A 199 -9.02 -13.57 3.46
N GLY A 200 -9.87 -14.41 4.05
CA GLY A 200 -10.10 -15.72 3.50
C GLY A 200 -11.42 -16.36 3.86
N THR A 201 -11.75 -17.42 3.12
CA THR A 201 -12.87 -18.31 3.40
C THR A 201 -12.43 -19.78 3.31
N HIS A 202 -13.39 -20.69 3.17
CA HIS A 202 -13.19 -22.13 3.11
C HIS A 202 -13.98 -22.77 1.97
N ASP A 203 -13.47 -23.91 1.50
CA ASP A 203 -14.10 -24.75 0.50
C ASP A 203 -14.91 -25.87 1.17
N GLY A 204 -16.21 -25.90 0.88
CA GLY A 204 -17.15 -26.87 1.45
C GLY A 204 -18.16 -26.21 2.39
N ASP A 205 -19.19 -26.97 2.74
CA ASP A 205 -20.22 -26.50 3.67
C ASP A 205 -19.77 -26.79 5.12
N GLY A 206 -19.95 -25.81 6.02
CA GLY A 206 -19.66 -25.97 7.45
C GLY A 206 -18.18 -26.08 7.84
N ASN A 207 -17.25 -25.71 6.95
CA ASN A 207 -15.81 -25.92 7.14
C ASN A 207 -15.04 -24.73 7.75
N LEU A 208 -15.69 -23.64 8.19
CA LEU A 208 -14.97 -22.44 8.63
C LEU A 208 -14.03 -22.71 9.80
N TYR A 209 -14.54 -23.32 10.86
CA TYR A 209 -13.74 -23.61 12.05
C TYR A 209 -12.57 -24.56 11.75
N LYS A 210 -12.83 -25.59 10.92
CA LYS A 210 -11.78 -26.49 10.44
C LYS A 210 -10.69 -25.73 9.67
N ARG A 211 -11.07 -24.79 8.80
CA ARG A 211 -10.14 -23.97 8.03
C ARG A 211 -9.30 -23.06 8.93
N LEU A 212 -9.88 -22.48 9.97
CA LEU A 212 -9.13 -21.70 10.96
C LEU A 212 -8.10 -22.57 11.69
N LYS A 213 -8.46 -23.80 12.09
CA LYS A 213 -7.50 -24.74 12.71
C LYS A 213 -6.33 -25.08 11.78
N GLU A 214 -6.53 -25.13 10.47
CA GLU A 214 -5.45 -25.34 9.51
C GLU A 214 -4.41 -24.21 9.52
N HIS A 215 -4.78 -22.99 9.94
CA HIS A 215 -3.86 -21.86 10.03
C HIS A 215 -3.12 -21.77 11.35
N TYR A 216 -3.77 -22.08 12.47
CA TYR A 216 -3.21 -21.85 13.82
C TYR A 216 -2.80 -23.13 14.55
N VAL A 217 -3.47 -24.25 14.29
CA VAL A 217 -3.31 -25.49 15.07
C VAL A 217 -2.48 -26.51 14.29
N ASN A 218 -2.79 -26.73 13.02
CA ASN A 218 -2.10 -27.71 12.20
C ASN A 218 -0.74 -27.19 11.74
N GLU A 219 0.34 -27.81 12.21
CA GLU A 219 1.72 -27.47 11.86
C GLU A 219 2.11 -28.12 10.51
N ASN A 220 1.29 -27.92 9.48
CA ASN A 220 1.51 -28.47 8.14
C ASN A 220 1.40 -27.36 7.09
N LYS A 221 2.56 -26.94 6.55
CA LYS A 221 2.66 -25.89 5.52
C LYS A 221 1.87 -26.22 4.26
N ASP A 222 1.73 -27.49 3.89
CA ASP A 222 1.06 -27.90 2.65
C ASP A 222 -0.47 -27.81 2.76
N ARG A 223 -0.99 -27.74 4.00
CA ARG A 223 -2.42 -27.48 4.27
C ARG A 223 -2.75 -25.99 4.39
N SER A 224 -1.74 -25.15 4.58
CA SER A 224 -1.90 -23.71 4.82
C SER A 224 -0.91 -22.91 3.98
N ILE A 225 -1.36 -22.43 2.82
CA ILE A 225 -0.58 -21.51 1.99
C ILE A 225 -0.12 -20.26 2.77
N PHE A 226 -0.89 -19.86 3.78
CA PHE A 226 -0.50 -18.77 4.68
C PHE A 226 0.74 -19.13 5.49
N LEU A 227 0.74 -20.31 6.13
CA LEU A 227 1.89 -20.82 6.89
C LEU A 227 3.13 -20.98 5.99
N LYS A 228 2.94 -21.56 4.78
CA LYS A 228 4.01 -21.66 3.78
C LYS A 228 4.62 -20.28 3.51
N ARG A 229 3.80 -19.25 3.24
CA ARG A 229 4.26 -17.89 2.93
C ARG A 229 5.02 -17.22 4.07
N VAL A 230 4.58 -17.40 5.31
CA VAL A 230 5.30 -16.89 6.48
C VAL A 230 6.68 -17.55 6.57
N GLY A 231 6.76 -18.88 6.41
CA GLY A 231 8.03 -19.60 6.37
C GLY A 231 8.95 -19.13 5.23
N SER A 232 8.40 -18.92 4.03
CA SER A 232 9.16 -18.39 2.89
C SER A 232 9.73 -17.00 3.17
N ALA A 233 8.97 -16.13 3.85
CA ALA A 233 9.43 -14.80 4.22
C ALA A 233 10.54 -14.85 5.30
N ILE A 234 10.46 -15.78 6.26
CA ILE A 234 11.53 -16.02 7.25
C ILE A 234 12.82 -16.46 6.56
N LEU A 235 12.73 -17.47 5.69
CA LEU A 235 13.87 -17.99 4.92
C LEU A 235 14.50 -16.88 4.05
N ALA A 236 13.67 -16.13 3.32
CA ALA A 236 14.13 -15.03 2.48
C ALA A 236 14.79 -13.89 3.29
N LYS A 237 14.22 -13.52 4.44
CA LYS A 237 14.82 -12.52 5.35
C LYS A 237 16.21 -12.93 5.82
N ASN A 238 16.38 -14.22 6.13
CA ASN A 238 17.63 -14.79 6.61
C ASN A 238 18.61 -15.16 5.48
N LYS A 239 18.24 -14.97 4.20
CA LYS A 239 19.00 -15.41 3.02
C LYS A 239 19.34 -16.91 3.08
N ASP A 240 18.40 -17.68 3.59
CA ASP A 240 18.55 -19.13 3.78
C ASP A 240 18.33 -19.86 2.44
N PRO A 241 19.30 -20.67 1.97
CA PRO A 241 19.19 -21.39 0.69
C PRO A 241 18.08 -22.45 0.69
N TYR A 242 17.57 -22.87 1.86
CA TYR A 242 16.46 -23.81 1.94
C TYR A 242 15.15 -23.24 1.38
N LEU A 243 15.09 -21.93 1.09
CA LEU A 243 13.95 -21.31 0.39
C LEU A 243 13.61 -22.02 -0.91
N ASP A 244 14.62 -22.39 -1.71
CA ASP A 244 14.41 -23.05 -3.00
C ASP A 244 13.76 -24.43 -2.84
N VAL A 245 14.08 -25.14 -1.75
CA VAL A 245 13.47 -26.43 -1.40
C VAL A 245 12.07 -26.23 -0.82
N TRP A 246 11.89 -25.24 0.06
CA TRP A 246 10.63 -24.93 0.73
C TRP A 246 9.50 -24.55 -0.23
N GLU A 247 9.83 -23.84 -1.31
CA GLU A 247 8.86 -23.43 -2.33
C GLU A 247 8.35 -24.59 -3.20
N VAL A 248 9.10 -25.70 -3.28
CA VAL A 248 8.72 -26.85 -4.10
C VAL A 248 7.52 -27.57 -3.51
N ASP A 249 6.50 -27.80 -4.34
CA ASP A 249 5.36 -28.65 -3.99
C ASP A 249 5.78 -30.12 -4.08
N THR A 250 6.13 -30.70 -2.94
CA THR A 250 6.59 -32.09 -2.81
C THR A 250 5.45 -33.12 -2.75
N THR A 251 4.20 -32.71 -2.95
CA THR A 251 3.05 -33.64 -2.97
C THR A 251 3.07 -34.56 -4.19
N THR A 252 3.73 -34.14 -5.28
CA THR A 252 3.94 -34.99 -6.46
C THR A 252 5.28 -35.73 -6.38
N PRO A 253 5.34 -37.02 -6.76
CA PRO A 253 6.59 -37.78 -6.78
C PRO A 253 7.68 -37.13 -7.64
N GLU A 254 7.29 -36.52 -8.76
CA GLU A 254 8.23 -35.86 -9.67
C GLU A 254 8.94 -34.68 -9.00
N ASN A 255 8.21 -33.79 -8.33
CA ASN A 255 8.80 -32.64 -7.65
C ASN A 255 9.60 -33.05 -6.43
N LYS A 256 9.13 -34.07 -5.68
CA LYS A 256 9.87 -34.62 -4.56
C LYS A 256 11.25 -35.14 -4.99
N ASN A 257 11.32 -35.86 -6.11
CA ASN A 257 12.58 -36.37 -6.65
C ASN A 257 13.58 -35.25 -7.01
N LYS A 258 13.10 -34.08 -7.47
CA LYS A 258 13.97 -32.93 -7.83
C LYS A 258 14.74 -32.36 -6.65
N VAL A 259 14.18 -32.39 -5.44
CA VAL A 259 14.78 -31.81 -4.23
C VAL A 259 15.17 -32.85 -3.18
N GLN A 260 14.99 -34.15 -3.45
CA GLN A 260 15.17 -35.24 -2.48
C GLN A 260 16.54 -35.21 -1.77
N ALA A 261 17.61 -34.85 -2.49
CA ALA A 261 18.97 -34.76 -1.94
C ALA A 261 19.20 -33.53 -1.05
N GLN A 262 18.33 -32.52 -1.13
CA GLN A 262 18.42 -31.26 -0.40
C GLN A 262 17.42 -31.19 0.77
N LEU A 263 16.50 -32.16 0.89
CA LEU A 263 15.52 -32.22 1.97
C LEU A 263 16.23 -32.29 3.32
N ASN A 264 15.84 -31.40 4.23
CA ASN A 264 16.33 -31.38 5.60
C ASN A 264 15.13 -31.31 6.56
N PRO A 265 14.61 -32.47 7.01
CA PRO A 265 13.40 -32.52 7.84
C PRO A 265 13.52 -31.73 9.16
N ALA A 266 14.70 -31.72 9.78
CA ALA A 266 14.92 -30.99 11.02
C ALA A 266 14.84 -29.47 10.79
N HIS A 267 15.45 -28.98 9.71
CA HIS A 267 15.39 -27.57 9.34
C HIS A 267 13.98 -27.16 8.91
N GLU A 268 13.30 -28.00 8.11
CA GLU A 268 11.91 -27.75 7.71
C GLU A 268 10.97 -27.66 8.92
N GLN A 269 11.13 -28.55 9.90
CA GLN A 269 10.39 -28.50 11.15
C GLN A 269 10.69 -27.22 11.94
N GLN A 270 11.96 -26.81 12.03
CA GLN A 270 12.36 -25.58 12.69
C GLN A 270 11.71 -24.34 12.06
N ILE A 271 11.73 -24.23 10.72
CA ILE A 271 11.09 -23.11 10.00
C ILE A 271 9.58 -23.14 10.18
N THR A 272 8.97 -24.33 10.14
CA THR A 272 7.53 -24.52 10.39
C THR A 272 7.16 -24.03 11.79
N GLN A 273 7.93 -24.39 12.82
CA GLN A 273 7.70 -23.93 14.19
C GLN A 273 7.82 -22.41 14.33
N GLN A 274 8.82 -21.79 13.68
CA GLN A 274 8.94 -20.33 13.68
C GLN A 274 7.75 -19.64 13.01
N ALA A 275 7.29 -20.18 11.87
CA ALA A 275 6.15 -19.63 11.15
C ALA A 275 4.83 -19.81 11.93
N VAL A 276 4.65 -20.97 12.58
CA VAL A 276 3.52 -21.22 13.48
C VAL A 276 3.54 -20.27 14.68
N ALA A 277 4.70 -20.10 15.31
CA ALA A 277 4.86 -19.18 16.44
C ALA A 277 4.55 -17.73 16.03
N HIS A 278 4.99 -17.29 14.84
CA HIS A 278 4.63 -15.98 14.29
C HIS A 278 3.13 -15.82 14.16
N ILE A 279 2.43 -16.80 13.56
CA ILE A 279 0.98 -16.75 13.38
C ILE A 279 0.25 -16.74 14.72
N ARG A 280 0.58 -17.65 15.64
CA ARG A 280 -0.07 -17.77 16.95
C ARG A 280 0.10 -16.53 17.80
N ASN A 281 1.28 -15.92 17.80
CA ASN A 281 1.60 -14.80 18.69
C ASN A 281 1.13 -13.45 18.14
N LYS A 282 1.12 -13.28 16.81
CA LYS A 282 0.91 -11.95 16.20
C LYS A 282 -0.38 -11.80 15.43
N ILE A 283 -1.00 -12.91 15.00
CA ILE A 283 -2.17 -12.85 14.14
C ILE A 283 -3.43 -13.05 14.98
N SER A 284 -4.32 -12.08 14.85
CA SER A 284 -5.67 -12.14 15.41
C SER A 284 -6.68 -12.02 14.28
N PHE A 285 -7.93 -12.41 14.52
CA PHE A 285 -8.94 -12.42 13.47
C PHE A 285 -10.35 -12.18 13.98
N VAL A 286 -11.20 -11.71 13.08
CA VAL A 286 -12.67 -11.72 13.26
C VAL A 286 -13.29 -12.63 12.20
N VAL A 287 -14.50 -13.10 12.47
CA VAL A 287 -15.31 -13.88 11.54
C VAL A 287 -16.70 -13.27 11.43
N PHE A 288 -17.31 -13.38 10.26
CA PHE A 288 -18.73 -13.08 10.06
C PHE A 288 -19.37 -14.11 9.15
N GLU A 289 -20.65 -14.35 9.37
CA GLU A 289 -21.43 -15.41 8.74
C GLU A 289 -21.81 -15.04 7.30
N VAL A 290 -21.68 -16.01 6.39
CA VAL A 290 -22.13 -15.92 4.99
C VAL A 290 -22.42 -17.34 4.48
N GLU A 291 -23.69 -17.68 4.30
CA GLU A 291 -24.17 -19.06 4.15
C GLU A 291 -23.83 -19.69 2.80
N THR A 292 -23.94 -18.91 1.72
CA THR A 292 -23.78 -19.47 0.38
C THR A 292 -22.32 -19.41 -0.07
N LYS A 293 -21.82 -20.51 -0.62
CA LYS A 293 -20.45 -20.58 -1.15
C LYS A 293 -20.20 -19.51 -2.22
N GLU A 294 -21.18 -19.26 -3.07
CA GLU A 294 -21.08 -18.25 -4.12
C GLU A 294 -20.85 -16.86 -3.55
N GLU A 295 -21.67 -16.44 -2.58
CA GLU A 295 -21.54 -15.12 -1.97
C GLU A 295 -20.26 -14.99 -1.15
N ARG A 296 -19.85 -16.06 -0.42
CA ARG A 296 -18.56 -16.09 0.29
C ARG A 296 -17.40 -15.80 -0.64
N LEU A 297 -17.28 -16.55 -1.73
CA LEU A 297 -16.19 -16.39 -2.69
C LEU A 297 -16.26 -15.03 -3.39
N ARG A 298 -17.47 -14.51 -3.66
CA ARG A 298 -17.67 -13.20 -4.27
C ARG A 298 -17.19 -12.07 -3.35
N LEU A 299 -17.63 -12.07 -2.09
CA LEU A 299 -17.26 -11.06 -1.10
C LEU A 299 -15.77 -11.14 -0.73
N GLU A 300 -15.24 -12.34 -0.51
CA GLU A 300 -13.81 -12.56 -0.27
C GLU A 300 -12.97 -11.91 -1.37
N LYS A 301 -13.25 -12.23 -2.64
CA LYS A 301 -12.55 -11.65 -3.80
C LYS A 301 -12.61 -10.12 -3.82
N LYS A 302 -13.79 -9.55 -3.58
CA LYS A 302 -14.00 -8.09 -3.61
C LYS A 302 -13.33 -7.35 -2.47
N ILE A 303 -13.33 -7.91 -1.26
CA ILE A 303 -12.60 -7.34 -0.11
C ILE A 303 -11.09 -7.36 -0.39
N ILE A 304 -10.56 -8.48 -0.89
CA ILE A 304 -9.14 -8.61 -1.26
C ILE A 304 -8.74 -7.58 -2.32
N ALA A 305 -9.53 -7.49 -3.39
CA ALA A 305 -9.28 -6.54 -4.47
C ALA A 305 -9.30 -5.09 -3.98
N THR A 306 -10.26 -4.74 -3.11
CA THR A 306 -10.37 -3.43 -2.46
C THR A 306 -9.09 -3.07 -1.68
N LEU A 307 -8.63 -3.97 -0.81
CA LEU A 307 -7.43 -3.76 0.00
C LEU A 307 -6.15 -3.71 -0.85
N SER A 308 -6.01 -4.63 -1.80
CA SER A 308 -4.87 -4.70 -2.73
C SER A 308 -4.75 -3.45 -3.59
N LYS A 309 -5.86 -2.96 -4.15
CA LYS A 309 -5.89 -1.72 -4.94
C LYS A 309 -5.50 -0.52 -4.09
N ALA A 310 -6.00 -0.43 -2.86
CA ALA A 310 -5.65 0.63 -1.94
C ALA A 310 -4.15 0.63 -1.58
N ALA A 311 -3.55 -0.56 -1.38
CA ALA A 311 -2.12 -0.69 -1.15
C ALA A 311 -1.29 -0.28 -2.38
N LYS A 312 -1.66 -0.75 -3.57
CA LYS A 312 -1.00 -0.39 -4.84
C LYS A 312 -1.06 1.11 -5.15
N ASN A 313 -2.17 1.76 -4.77
CA ASN A 313 -2.35 3.21 -4.89
C ASN A 313 -1.64 3.98 -3.77
N GLY A 314 -1.05 3.30 -2.79
CA GLY A 314 -0.29 3.91 -1.69
C GLY A 314 -1.14 4.45 -0.55
N PHE A 315 -2.45 4.17 -0.54
CA PHE A 315 -3.34 4.59 0.55
C PHE A 315 -3.11 3.77 1.82
N ILE A 316 -2.83 2.47 1.69
CA ILE A 316 -2.44 1.58 2.78
C ILE A 316 -1.00 1.15 2.54
N LYS A 317 -0.17 1.14 3.58
CA LYS A 317 1.21 0.64 3.48
C LYS A 317 1.49 -0.30 4.64
N PRO A 318 2.17 -1.44 4.41
CA PRO A 318 2.71 -2.23 5.51
C PRO A 318 3.77 -1.42 6.26
N SER A 319 3.99 -1.75 7.55
CA SER A 319 5.11 -1.15 8.29
C SER A 319 6.44 -1.59 7.65
N GLN A 320 7.52 -0.87 7.96
CA GLN A 320 8.86 -1.25 7.47
C GLN A 320 9.31 -2.62 8.03
N ASP A 321 8.90 -2.93 9.25
CA ASP A 321 9.28 -4.16 9.96
C ASP A 321 8.37 -5.35 9.65
N TRP A 322 7.32 -5.16 8.84
CA TRP A 322 6.42 -6.22 8.44
C TRP A 322 7.18 -7.35 7.75
N LEU A 323 7.08 -8.58 8.29
CA LEU A 323 7.79 -9.75 7.75
C LEU A 323 7.44 -10.01 6.28
N GLY A 324 6.21 -9.69 5.86
CA GLY A 324 5.76 -9.84 4.47
C GLY A 324 6.58 -9.03 3.46
N ASN A 325 7.31 -7.99 3.88
CA ASN A 325 8.25 -7.24 3.02
C ASN A 325 9.40 -8.11 2.50
N PHE A 326 9.71 -9.23 3.18
CA PHE A 326 10.74 -10.19 2.77
C PHE A 326 10.17 -11.37 1.96
N SER A 327 8.85 -11.45 1.74
CA SER A 327 8.26 -12.54 0.97
C SER A 327 8.92 -12.63 -0.41
N PRO A 328 9.26 -13.83 -0.92
CA PRO A 328 9.80 -13.97 -2.28
C PRO A 328 8.78 -13.56 -3.35
N ASP A 329 7.49 -13.68 -3.05
CA ASP A 329 6.40 -13.32 -3.95
C ASP A 329 6.20 -11.78 -4.00
N PRO A 330 6.48 -11.12 -5.15
CA PRO A 330 6.30 -9.68 -5.28
C PRO A 330 4.85 -9.24 -5.06
N LYS A 331 3.87 -10.11 -5.30
CA LYS A 331 2.45 -9.79 -5.10
C LYS A 331 2.10 -9.60 -3.63
N VAL A 332 2.73 -10.35 -2.72
CA VAL A 332 2.57 -10.17 -1.26
C VAL A 332 3.16 -8.83 -0.84
N ARG A 333 4.39 -8.54 -1.29
CA ARG A 333 5.08 -7.29 -0.97
C ARG A 333 4.29 -6.06 -1.44
N GLN A 334 3.75 -6.11 -2.66
CA GLN A 334 3.04 -4.98 -3.27
C GLN A 334 1.63 -4.77 -2.70
N SER A 335 0.91 -5.85 -2.39
CA SER A 335 -0.45 -5.74 -1.85
C SER A 335 -0.49 -5.49 -0.34
N GLY A 336 0.60 -5.77 0.38
CA GLY A 336 0.61 -5.74 1.84
C GLY A 336 -0.22 -6.88 2.45
N LEU A 337 -0.66 -7.87 1.67
CA LEU A 337 -1.48 -8.98 2.14
C LEU A 337 -0.72 -10.30 2.07
N TRP A 338 -0.96 -11.20 3.03
CA TRP A 338 -0.43 -12.56 3.05
C TRP A 338 -1.12 -13.50 2.03
N GLN A 339 -1.41 -13.01 0.82
CA GLN A 339 -2.02 -13.76 -0.28
C GLN A 339 -1.70 -13.14 -1.63
N SER A 340 -1.73 -13.96 -2.69
CA SER A 340 -1.46 -13.54 -4.08
C SER A 340 -2.64 -13.71 -5.04
N GLN A 341 -3.69 -14.38 -4.58
CA GLN A 341 -4.91 -14.60 -5.35
C GLN A 341 -5.87 -13.42 -5.17
N HIS A 342 -6.65 -13.13 -6.21
CA HIS A 342 -7.73 -12.12 -6.22
C HIS A 342 -7.29 -10.66 -6.04
N LEU A 343 -5.98 -10.40 -6.01
CA LEU A 343 -5.41 -9.06 -5.85
C LEU A 343 -5.70 -8.07 -6.98
N ASP A 344 -6.04 -8.57 -8.16
CA ASP A 344 -6.32 -7.79 -9.38
C ASP A 344 -7.81 -7.89 -9.78
N GLY A 345 -8.67 -8.36 -8.88
CA GLY A 345 -10.11 -8.40 -9.12
C GLY A 345 -10.78 -7.03 -9.03
N ASP A 346 -12.10 -7.01 -9.24
CA ASP A 346 -12.89 -5.80 -9.06
C ASP A 346 -13.07 -5.47 -7.57
N PRO A 347 -12.80 -4.24 -7.13
CA PRO A 347 -13.06 -3.83 -5.75
C PRO A 347 -14.58 -3.79 -5.46
N LEU A 348 -14.92 -3.57 -4.19
CA LEU A 348 -16.28 -3.29 -3.76
C LEU A 348 -16.75 -1.97 -4.38
N THR A 349 -17.98 -1.96 -4.89
CA THR A 349 -18.71 -0.70 -5.13
C THR A 349 -19.29 -0.17 -3.81
N PRO A 350 -19.71 1.11 -3.74
CA PRO A 350 -20.41 1.64 -2.57
C PRO A 350 -21.64 0.81 -2.17
N GLU A 351 -22.44 0.37 -3.13
CA GLU A 351 -23.64 -0.44 -2.89
C GLU A 351 -23.30 -1.83 -2.35
N GLU A 352 -22.22 -2.44 -2.85
CA GLU A 352 -21.73 -3.72 -2.33
C GLU A 352 -21.15 -3.59 -0.93
N PHE A 353 -20.50 -2.47 -0.63
CA PHE A 353 -20.02 -2.17 0.72
C PHE A 353 -21.20 -1.97 1.69
N ASP A 354 -22.28 -1.33 1.27
CA ASP A 354 -23.49 -1.19 2.08
C ASP A 354 -24.13 -2.55 2.39
N LYS A 355 -24.20 -3.44 1.40
CA LYS A 355 -24.65 -4.83 1.61
C LYS A 355 -23.72 -5.59 2.57
N LEU A 356 -22.41 -5.45 2.40
CA LEU A 356 -21.43 -6.06 3.31
C LEU A 356 -21.63 -5.58 4.76
N LYS A 357 -21.87 -4.28 4.97
CA LYS A 357 -22.18 -3.74 6.31
C LYS A 357 -23.42 -4.39 6.91
N GLN A 358 -24.48 -4.59 6.12
CA GLN A 358 -25.70 -5.25 6.60
C GLN A 358 -25.42 -6.70 7.04
N ILE A 359 -24.64 -7.45 6.26
CA ILE A 359 -24.25 -8.83 6.57
C ILE A 359 -23.38 -8.90 7.83
N VAL A 360 -22.44 -7.98 7.98
CA VAL A 360 -21.49 -8.01 9.12
C VAL A 360 -22.15 -7.53 10.42
N LEU A 361 -23.18 -6.69 10.34
CA LEU A 361 -23.84 -6.07 11.50
C LEU A 361 -25.19 -6.67 11.87
N SER A 362 -25.71 -7.60 11.04
CA SER A 362 -26.84 -8.48 11.38
C SER A 362 -26.42 -9.45 12.46
#